data_AF-A0A945WXR8-F1
#
_entry.id   AF-A0A945WXR8-F1
#
_cell.length_a   1.000
_cell.length_b   1.000
_cell.length_c   1.000
_cell.angle_alpha   90.00
_cell.angle_beta   90.00
_cell.angle_gamma   90.00
#
_symmetry.space_group_name_H-M   'P 1'
#
loop_
_entity.id
_entity.type
_entity.pdbx_description
1 polymer ?
#
loop_
_entity_poly.entity_id
_entity_poly.type
_entity_poly.pdbx_seq_one_letter_code
_entity_poly.pdbx_strand_id
1 'polypeptide(L)'
;MSAIDDVLNSFPETQSAALWSTLRTLRKLLPQAQEDISWGMPTLRCEGIIITSLMGFHNHNSLFPGSQVHEIMGSALEGYTVTKGTIHFDKDKAPPQRFLTALVRARITAINAGFPKKSGEFRELFAHGVLKARGQYRGESMHGAWSFYRKDGTLMRSGSFDRGERTGEWVTYDSAGAPYKTTSFA
;
A
#
# COMPACT_ATOMS: atom_id res chain seq x y z
N MET A 1 -9.07 20.53 12.59
CA MET A 1 -9.38 19.09 12.64
C MET A 1 -9.61 18.63 11.22
N SER A 2 -9.04 17.48 10.85
CA SER A 2 -9.24 16.82 9.57
C SER A 2 -10.53 16.00 9.58
N ALA A 3 -11.05 15.62 8.42
CA ALA A 3 -12.22 14.74 8.34
C ALA A 3 -11.98 13.37 9.04
N ILE A 4 -10.74 12.91 9.13
CA ILE A 4 -10.37 11.72 9.89
C ILE A 4 -10.49 11.99 11.40
N ASP A 5 -10.09 13.18 11.87
CA ASP A 5 -10.25 13.55 13.28
C ASP A 5 -11.74 13.54 13.66
N ASP A 6 -12.60 14.11 12.82
CA ASP A 6 -14.04 14.16 13.08
C ASP A 6 -14.65 12.76 13.20
N VAL A 7 -14.27 11.84 12.30
CA VAL A 7 -14.73 10.45 12.36
C VAL A 7 -14.22 9.75 13.61
N LEU A 8 -12.91 9.79 13.86
CA LEU A 8 -12.31 9.01 14.94
C LEU A 8 -12.67 9.54 16.33
N ASN A 9 -12.87 10.86 16.47
CA ASN A 9 -13.27 11.48 17.73
C ASN A 9 -14.79 11.39 18.00
N SER A 10 -15.59 10.93 17.03
CA SER A 10 -17.02 10.68 17.25
C SER A 10 -17.32 9.44 18.09
N PHE A 11 -16.34 8.55 18.26
CA PHE A 11 -16.46 7.32 19.06
C PHE A 11 -16.18 7.57 20.55
N PRO A 12 -16.67 6.70 21.46
CA PRO A 12 -16.30 6.74 22.88
C PRO A 12 -14.78 6.76 23.09
N GLU A 13 -14.32 7.42 24.16
CA GLU A 13 -12.92 7.75 24.40
C GLU A 13 -11.96 6.56 24.21
N THR A 14 -12.25 5.42 24.83
CA THR A 14 -11.42 4.21 24.75
C THR A 14 -11.38 3.60 23.35
N GLN A 15 -12.52 3.60 22.65
CA GLN A 15 -12.62 3.12 21.28
C GLN A 15 -11.89 4.04 20.30
N SER A 16 -12.05 5.35 20.47
CA SER A 16 -11.31 6.36 19.70
C SER A 16 -9.80 6.18 19.90
N ALA A 17 -9.34 5.97 21.13
CA ALA A 17 -7.93 5.72 21.43
C ALA A 17 -7.39 4.46 20.73
N ALA A 18 -8.17 3.37 20.68
CA ALA A 18 -7.81 2.14 19.96
C ALA A 18 -7.68 2.35 18.44
N LEU A 19 -8.64 3.06 17.83
CA LEU A 19 -8.60 3.41 16.41
C LEU A 19 -7.41 4.31 16.08
N TRP A 20 -7.16 5.33 16.91
CA TRP A 20 -6.02 6.23 16.75
C TRP A 20 -4.68 5.51 16.88
N SER A 21 -4.54 4.62 17.86
CA SER A 21 -3.33 3.80 18.03
C SER A 21 -3.07 2.91 16.82
N THR A 22 -4.14 2.33 16.26
CA THR A 22 -4.09 1.53 15.03
C THR A 22 -3.63 2.39 13.83
N LEU A 23 -4.28 3.53 13.59
CA LEU A 23 -3.93 4.43 12.49
C LEU A 23 -2.50 4.97 12.62
N ARG A 24 -2.05 5.36 13.82
CA ARG A 24 -0.67 5.80 14.06
C ARG A 24 0.36 4.71 13.75
N THR A 25 0.04 3.45 14.03
CA THR A 25 0.91 2.33 13.69
C THR A 25 0.95 2.11 12.18
N LEU A 26 -0.20 2.18 11.50
CA LEU A 26 -0.27 2.09 10.04
C LEU A 26 0.51 3.23 9.34
N ARG A 27 0.41 4.47 9.83
CA ARG A 27 1.21 5.62 9.37
C ARG A 27 2.71 5.35 9.41
N LYS A 28 3.21 4.74 10.50
CA LYS A 28 4.63 4.38 10.64
C LYS A 28 5.04 3.29 9.65
N LEU A 29 4.15 2.33 9.39
CA LEU A 29 4.41 1.22 8.45
C LEU A 29 4.32 1.64 6.98
N LEU A 30 3.57 2.72 6.70
CA LEU A 30 3.27 3.24 5.37
C LEU A 30 3.63 4.74 5.29
N PRO A 31 4.91 5.11 5.40
CA PRO A 31 5.33 6.51 5.61
C PRO A 31 5.00 7.46 4.44
N GLN A 32 4.70 6.93 3.26
CA GLN A 32 4.31 7.70 2.07
C GLN A 32 2.85 7.48 1.67
N ALA A 33 2.05 6.81 2.52
CA ALA A 33 0.64 6.67 2.23
C ALA A 33 -0.08 8.03 2.30
N GLN A 34 -0.98 8.24 1.34
CA GLN A 34 -1.97 9.29 1.39
C GLN A 34 -3.14 8.83 2.25
N GLU A 35 -3.75 9.78 2.96
CA GLU A 35 -4.90 9.53 3.81
C GLU A 35 -6.12 10.29 3.29
N ASP A 36 -7.23 9.59 3.19
CA ASP A 36 -8.51 10.18 2.82
C ASP A 36 -9.68 9.54 3.58
N ILE A 37 -10.88 10.04 3.31
CA ILE A 37 -12.13 9.39 3.67
C ILE A 37 -12.67 8.70 2.42
N SER A 38 -12.85 7.38 2.52
CA SER A 38 -13.49 6.58 1.48
C SER A 38 -14.65 5.82 2.10
N TRP A 39 -15.85 5.95 1.54
CA TRP A 39 -17.10 5.40 2.09
C TRP A 39 -17.33 5.76 3.58
N GLY A 40 -16.92 6.97 3.98
CA GLY A 40 -17.03 7.43 5.38
C GLY A 40 -15.95 6.90 6.33
N MET A 41 -14.98 6.13 5.83
CA MET A 41 -13.93 5.52 6.64
C MET A 41 -12.55 6.16 6.37
N PRO A 42 -11.76 6.45 7.42
CA PRO A 42 -10.33 6.71 7.29
C PRO A 42 -9.65 5.61 6.50
N THR A 43 -8.92 6.01 5.45
CA THR A 43 -8.35 5.09 4.45
C THR A 43 -6.93 5.49 4.08
N LEU A 44 -6.02 4.52 4.06
CA LEU A 44 -4.63 4.72 3.61
C LEU A 44 -4.44 4.18 2.20
N ARG A 45 -3.82 4.99 1.35
CA ARG A 45 -3.52 4.67 -0.05
C ARG A 45 -2.04 4.79 -0.36
N CYS A 46 -1.50 3.84 -1.11
CA CYS A 46 -0.20 3.96 -1.73
C CYS A 46 -0.38 3.99 -3.23
N GLU A 47 0.14 5.00 -3.92
CA GLU A 47 -0.02 5.17 -5.37
C GLU A 47 -1.50 5.11 -5.80
N GLY A 48 -2.40 5.70 -5.02
CA GLY A 48 -3.86 5.66 -5.26
C GLY A 48 -4.55 4.32 -4.97
N ILE A 49 -3.79 3.25 -4.67
CA ILE A 49 -4.31 1.93 -4.32
C ILE A 49 -4.63 1.89 -2.83
N ILE A 50 -5.84 1.48 -2.47
CA ILE A 50 -6.23 1.28 -1.07
C ILE A 50 -5.42 0.13 -0.48
N ILE A 51 -4.65 0.45 0.56
CA ILE A 51 -3.98 -0.53 1.39
C ILE A 51 -4.98 -1.06 2.41
N THR A 52 -5.52 -0.19 3.26
CA THR A 52 -6.57 -0.57 4.21
C THR A 52 -7.37 0.66 4.65
N SER A 53 -8.62 0.42 5.02
CA SER A 53 -9.44 1.36 5.80
C SER A 53 -9.59 0.84 7.23
N LEU A 54 -10.05 1.69 8.15
CA LEU A 54 -10.46 1.30 9.50
C LEU A 54 -11.72 2.06 9.95
N MET A 55 -12.56 1.41 10.76
CA MET A 55 -13.79 2.02 11.30
C MET A 55 -14.21 1.35 12.61
N GLY A 56 -14.85 2.12 13.50
CA GLY A 56 -15.46 1.61 14.73
C GLY A 56 -16.91 1.15 14.54
N PHE A 57 -17.31 0.14 15.30
CA PHE A 57 -18.67 -0.41 15.36
C PHE A 57 -19.12 -0.57 16.82
N HIS A 58 -20.39 -0.97 17.02
CA HIS A 58 -20.97 -1.05 18.36
C HIS A 58 -20.15 -1.92 19.33
N ASN A 59 -19.65 -3.07 18.89
CA ASN A 59 -18.96 -4.06 19.75
C ASN A 59 -17.50 -4.32 19.40
N HIS A 60 -16.99 -3.73 18.32
CA HIS A 60 -15.65 -4.02 17.81
C HIS A 60 -15.19 -2.86 16.91
N ASN A 61 -13.94 -2.93 16.48
CA ASN A 61 -13.43 -2.13 15.38
C ASN A 61 -13.06 -3.05 14.22
N SER A 62 -12.92 -2.51 13.02
CA SER A 62 -12.61 -3.29 11.83
C SER A 62 -11.49 -2.69 11.01
N LEU A 63 -10.68 -3.57 10.43
CA LEU A 63 -9.75 -3.29 9.34
C LEU A 63 -10.30 -3.89 8.05
N PHE A 64 -10.11 -3.18 6.94
CA PHE A 64 -10.62 -3.56 5.62
C PHE A 64 -9.48 -3.75 4.60
N PRO A 65 -8.67 -4.82 4.74
CA PRO A 65 -7.55 -5.07 3.83
C PRO A 65 -7.96 -5.82 2.54
N GLY A 66 -9.22 -6.24 2.41
CA GLY A 66 -9.70 -7.02 1.26
C GLY A 66 -9.44 -8.53 1.41
N SER A 67 -10.20 -9.32 0.66
CA SER A 67 -10.32 -10.77 0.90
C SER A 67 -9.04 -11.58 0.66
N GLN A 68 -8.19 -11.14 -0.26
CA GLN A 68 -6.92 -11.81 -0.58
C GLN A 68 -5.97 -11.88 0.63
N VAL A 69 -6.09 -10.94 1.56
CA VAL A 69 -5.26 -10.93 2.78
C VAL A 69 -5.60 -12.10 3.70
N HIS A 70 -6.82 -12.62 3.64
CA HIS A 70 -7.25 -13.70 4.52
C HIS A 70 -6.54 -15.01 4.17
N GLU A 71 -6.43 -15.29 2.87
CA GLU A 71 -5.70 -16.44 2.33
C GLU A 71 -4.20 -16.33 2.65
N ILE A 72 -3.62 -15.15 2.52
CA ILE A 72 -2.17 -14.93 2.75
C ILE A 72 -1.81 -15.02 4.24
N MET A 73 -2.65 -14.49 5.13
CA MET A 73 -2.33 -14.45 6.57
C MET A 73 -2.58 -15.79 7.28
N GLY A 74 -3.49 -16.62 6.79
CA GLY A 74 -3.71 -17.97 7.32
C GLY A 74 -3.85 -18.00 8.84
N SER A 75 -3.02 -18.81 9.52
CA SER A 75 -3.01 -18.97 10.98
C SER A 75 -2.69 -17.68 11.76
N ALA A 76 -2.12 -16.65 11.13
CA ALA A 76 -1.92 -15.35 11.78
C ALA A 76 -3.24 -14.62 12.11
N LEU A 77 -4.37 -15.12 11.61
CA LEU A 77 -5.72 -14.64 11.91
C LEU A 77 -6.40 -15.44 13.04
N GLU A 78 -5.74 -16.44 13.62
CA GLU A 78 -6.29 -17.17 14.77
C GLU A 78 -6.62 -16.20 15.92
N GLY A 79 -7.83 -16.32 16.48
CA GLY A 79 -8.35 -15.44 17.52
C GLY A 79 -8.97 -14.13 17.01
N TYR A 80 -8.97 -13.87 15.71
CA TYR A 80 -9.70 -12.75 15.11
C TYR A 80 -11.00 -13.21 14.46
N THR A 81 -12.06 -12.41 14.58
CA THR A 81 -13.27 -12.60 13.78
C THR A 81 -13.05 -12.03 12.39
N VAL A 82 -13.29 -12.84 11.37
CA VAL A 82 -13.03 -12.50 9.96
C VAL A 82 -14.32 -12.66 9.15
N THR A 83 -14.66 -11.67 8.35
CA THR A 83 -15.77 -11.73 7.37
C THR A 83 -15.21 -11.58 5.95
N LYS A 84 -16.01 -11.29 4.92
CA LYS A 84 -15.47 -11.16 3.55
C LYS A 84 -14.67 -9.86 3.38
N GLY A 85 -13.34 -9.96 3.47
CA GLY A 85 -12.40 -8.84 3.28
C GLY A 85 -12.24 -7.89 4.48
N THR A 86 -12.77 -8.28 5.64
CA THR A 86 -12.73 -7.50 6.87
C THR A 86 -12.22 -8.36 8.02
N ILE A 87 -11.43 -7.75 8.90
CA ILE A 87 -10.91 -8.35 10.12
C ILE A 87 -11.35 -7.48 11.30
N HIS A 88 -12.09 -8.06 12.25
CA HIS A 88 -12.53 -7.35 13.46
C HIS A 88 -11.45 -7.43 14.52
N PHE A 89 -11.23 -6.35 15.24
CA PHE A 89 -10.41 -6.31 16.44
C PHE A 89 -11.18 -5.68 17.60
N ASP A 90 -10.61 -5.81 18.79
CA ASP A 90 -11.21 -5.35 20.03
C ASP A 90 -11.64 -3.87 19.97
N LYS A 91 -12.76 -3.56 20.63
CA LYS A 91 -13.35 -2.22 20.66
C LYS A 91 -12.42 -1.20 21.30
N ASP A 92 -11.75 -1.56 22.38
CA ASP A 92 -10.97 -0.65 23.23
C ASP A 92 -9.46 -0.92 23.16
N LYS A 93 -9.04 -1.93 22.37
CA LYS A 93 -7.64 -2.33 22.24
C LYS A 93 -7.20 -2.47 20.79
N ALA A 94 -6.18 -1.70 20.40
CA ALA A 94 -5.57 -1.81 19.09
C ALA A 94 -4.91 -3.18 18.86
N PRO A 95 -4.85 -3.68 17.61
CA PRO A 95 -4.10 -4.88 17.29
C PRO A 95 -2.61 -4.71 17.61
N PRO A 96 -1.90 -5.78 17.99
CA PRO A 96 -0.45 -5.71 18.21
C PRO A 96 0.29 -5.24 16.96
N GLN A 97 1.38 -4.48 17.12
CA GLN A 97 2.18 -3.99 15.99
C GLN A 97 2.61 -5.11 15.03
N ARG A 98 3.01 -6.28 15.58
CA ARG A 98 3.37 -7.46 14.77
C ARG A 98 2.26 -7.90 13.82
N PHE A 99 1.00 -7.79 14.26
CA PHE A 99 -0.16 -8.13 13.46
C PHE A 99 -0.35 -7.11 12.33
N LEU A 100 -0.29 -5.81 12.64
CA LEU A 100 -0.43 -4.75 11.63
C LEU A 100 0.70 -4.79 10.59
N THR A 101 1.94 -5.13 11.00
CA THR A 101 3.05 -5.37 10.07
C THR A 101 2.77 -6.55 9.14
N ALA A 102 2.27 -7.67 9.67
CA ALA A 102 1.91 -8.83 8.85
C ALA A 102 0.76 -8.50 7.86
N LEU A 103 -0.26 -7.78 8.32
CA LEU A 103 -1.40 -7.34 7.52
C LEU A 103 -0.98 -6.44 6.36
N VAL A 104 -0.14 -5.44 6.61
CA VAL A 104 0.36 -4.54 5.55
C VAL A 104 1.18 -5.33 4.52
N ARG A 105 2.07 -6.23 4.96
CA ARG A 105 2.88 -7.06 4.07
C ARG A 105 2.01 -7.99 3.21
N ALA A 106 1.03 -8.66 3.83
CA ALA A 106 0.09 -9.52 3.13
C ALA A 106 -0.71 -8.73 2.09
N ARG A 107 -1.17 -7.54 2.45
CA ARG A 107 -1.89 -6.66 1.52
C ARG A 107 -1.04 -6.25 0.32
N ILE A 108 0.19 -5.82 0.55
CA ILE A 108 1.08 -5.41 -0.53
C ILE A 108 1.45 -6.60 -1.43
N THR A 109 1.64 -7.78 -0.84
CA THR A 109 1.85 -9.02 -1.61
C THR A 109 0.67 -9.30 -2.53
N ALA A 110 -0.56 -9.21 -2.02
CA ALA A 110 -1.77 -9.37 -2.83
C ALA A 110 -1.88 -8.33 -3.94
N ILE A 111 -1.55 -7.06 -3.66
CA ILE A 111 -1.58 -5.97 -4.66
C ILE A 111 -0.58 -6.26 -5.77
N ASN A 112 0.67 -6.57 -5.43
CA ASN A 112 1.73 -6.84 -6.40
C ASN A 112 1.40 -8.06 -7.26
N ALA A 113 0.84 -9.13 -6.68
CA ALA A 113 0.38 -10.30 -7.42
C ALA A 113 -0.77 -9.99 -8.40
N GLY A 114 -1.48 -8.89 -8.19
CA GLY A 114 -2.53 -8.40 -9.08
C GLY A 114 -2.04 -7.56 -10.26
N PHE A 115 -0.73 -7.43 -10.46
CA PHE A 115 -0.11 -6.77 -11.61
C PHE A 115 0.69 -7.77 -12.48
N PRO A 116 0.85 -7.53 -13.80
CA PRO A 116 0.26 -6.42 -14.55
C PRO A 116 -1.28 -6.53 -14.65
N LYS A 117 -1.95 -5.39 -14.80
CA LYS A 117 -3.39 -5.38 -15.12
C LYS A 117 -3.60 -5.86 -16.56
N LYS A 118 -4.83 -6.30 -16.87
CA LYS A 118 -5.21 -6.67 -18.25
C LYS A 118 -4.99 -5.54 -19.26
N SER A 119 -5.01 -4.28 -18.81
CA SER A 119 -4.68 -3.11 -19.63
C SER A 119 -3.20 -2.98 -19.99
N GLY A 120 -2.33 -3.80 -19.41
CA GLY A 120 -0.88 -3.67 -19.51
C GLY A 120 -0.26 -2.84 -18.39
N GLU A 121 -1.05 -2.08 -17.62
CA GLU A 121 -0.52 -1.25 -16.54
C GLU A 121 0.22 -2.10 -15.51
N PHE A 122 1.43 -1.69 -15.13
CA PHE A 122 2.22 -2.33 -14.10
C PHE A 122 2.63 -1.36 -13.01
N ARG A 123 2.46 -1.82 -11.76
CA ARG A 123 3.02 -1.20 -10.56
C ARG A 123 3.50 -2.30 -9.63
N GLU A 124 4.60 -2.04 -8.96
CA GLU A 124 5.10 -2.89 -7.88
C GLU A 124 5.43 -2.00 -6.69
N LEU A 125 4.99 -2.38 -5.48
CA LEU A 125 5.29 -1.67 -4.24
C LEU A 125 6.30 -2.46 -3.40
N PHE A 126 7.18 -1.76 -2.69
CA PHE A 126 7.93 -2.35 -1.58
C PHE A 126 7.00 -2.70 -0.41
N ALA A 127 7.44 -3.58 0.49
CA ALA A 127 6.65 -4.08 1.62
C ALA A 127 6.15 -3.01 2.62
N HIS A 128 6.64 -1.77 2.53
CA HIS A 128 6.22 -0.60 3.31
C HIS A 128 5.46 0.44 2.46
N GLY A 129 4.92 0.02 1.31
CA GLY A 129 3.97 0.79 0.50
C GLY A 129 4.59 1.74 -0.52
N VAL A 130 5.90 1.99 -0.44
CA VAL A 130 6.61 2.86 -1.40
C VAL A 130 6.65 2.21 -2.78
N LEU A 131 6.41 2.99 -3.84
CA LEU A 131 6.52 2.52 -5.22
C LEU A 131 7.93 1.99 -5.49
N LYS A 132 8.04 0.81 -6.09
CA LYS A 132 9.30 0.17 -6.50
C LYS A 132 9.50 0.28 -8.00
N ALA A 133 8.45 0.05 -8.78
CA ALA A 133 8.49 0.14 -10.22
C ALA A 133 7.11 0.50 -10.79
N ARG A 134 7.08 1.29 -11.87
CA ARG A 134 5.89 1.50 -12.70
C ARG A 134 6.24 1.49 -14.18
N GLY A 135 5.30 1.05 -14.99
CA GLY A 135 5.40 1.07 -16.44
C GLY A 135 4.21 0.41 -17.11
N GLN A 136 4.40 -0.01 -18.35
CA GLN A 136 3.38 -0.69 -19.14
C GLN A 136 3.95 -1.99 -19.72
N TYR A 137 3.06 -2.96 -19.90
CA TYR A 137 3.26 -4.17 -20.67
C TYR A 137 2.43 -4.12 -21.94
N ARG A 138 2.95 -4.71 -23.01
CA ARG A 138 2.21 -5.04 -24.23
C ARG A 138 2.33 -6.54 -24.44
N GLY A 139 1.27 -7.29 -24.12
CA GLY A 139 1.34 -8.74 -23.99
C GLY A 139 2.19 -9.11 -22.77
N GLU A 140 3.17 -9.98 -22.95
CA GLU A 140 4.08 -10.44 -21.88
C GLU A 140 5.36 -9.60 -21.76
N SER A 141 5.52 -8.59 -22.61
CA SER A 141 6.76 -7.79 -22.68
C SER A 141 6.57 -6.38 -22.15
N MET A 142 7.57 -5.88 -21.42
CA MET A 142 7.65 -4.48 -20.99
C MET A 142 7.67 -3.55 -22.21
N HIS A 143 6.94 -2.44 -22.14
CA HIS A 143 6.80 -1.49 -23.23
C HIS A 143 6.60 -0.06 -22.72
N GLY A 144 7.05 0.92 -23.51
CA GLY A 144 6.91 2.34 -23.19
C GLY A 144 7.80 2.80 -22.05
N ALA A 145 7.42 3.91 -21.41
CA ALA A 145 8.19 4.50 -20.32
C ALA A 145 8.11 3.68 -19.03
N TRP A 146 9.25 3.52 -18.38
CA TRP A 146 9.42 2.83 -17.11
C TRP A 146 10.15 3.71 -16.10
N SER A 147 9.81 3.52 -14.83
CA SER A 147 10.47 4.18 -13.71
C SER A 147 10.65 3.18 -12.58
N PHE A 148 11.85 3.18 -11.99
CA PHE A 148 12.25 2.33 -10.88
C PHE A 148 12.73 3.20 -9.75
N TYR A 149 12.39 2.82 -8.53
CA TYR A 149 12.55 3.65 -7.34
C TYR A 149 13.27 2.87 -6.24
N ARG A 150 13.93 3.61 -5.36
CA ARG A 150 14.51 3.05 -4.13
C ARG A 150 13.46 2.93 -3.03
N LYS A 151 13.83 2.30 -1.92
CA LYS A 151 12.94 2.12 -0.77
C LYS A 151 12.48 3.43 -0.13
N ASP A 152 13.23 4.52 -0.30
CA ASP A 152 12.85 5.85 0.18
C ASP A 152 11.97 6.62 -0.82
N GLY A 153 11.67 6.04 -1.99
CA GLY A 153 10.89 6.67 -3.06
C GLY A 153 11.71 7.52 -4.02
N THR A 154 13.02 7.66 -3.81
CA THR A 154 13.89 8.37 -4.77
C THR A 154 13.93 7.60 -6.09
N LEU A 155 13.81 8.34 -7.20
CA LEU A 155 13.92 7.75 -8.52
C LEU A 155 15.33 7.17 -8.66
N MET A 156 15.41 5.90 -9.03
CA MET A 156 16.67 5.17 -9.20
C MET A 156 17.05 5.12 -10.67
N ARG A 157 16.08 4.81 -11.52
CA ARG A 157 16.31 4.63 -12.95
C ARG A 157 15.03 4.88 -13.74
N SER A 158 15.15 5.49 -14.91
CA SER A 158 14.04 5.66 -15.85
C SER A 158 14.54 5.44 -17.29
N GLY A 159 13.61 5.14 -18.18
CA GLY A 159 13.89 4.92 -19.60
C GLY A 159 12.71 4.24 -20.27
N SER A 160 12.91 3.79 -21.51
CA SER A 160 11.85 3.12 -22.27
C SER A 160 12.22 1.68 -22.63
N PHE A 161 11.18 0.87 -22.81
CA PHE A 161 11.29 -0.45 -23.42
C PHE A 161 10.47 -0.53 -24.72
N ASP A 162 10.98 -1.27 -25.70
CA ASP A 162 10.19 -1.80 -26.80
C ASP A 162 10.29 -3.33 -26.82
N ARG A 163 9.16 -4.02 -26.64
CA ARG A 163 9.07 -5.49 -26.60
C ARG A 163 10.08 -6.14 -25.65
N GLY A 164 10.27 -5.56 -24.47
CA GLY A 164 11.18 -6.08 -23.44
C GLY A 164 12.64 -5.62 -23.60
N GLU A 165 13.00 -5.04 -24.74
CA GLU A 165 14.34 -4.48 -24.96
C GLU A 165 14.39 -3.01 -24.55
N ARG A 166 15.49 -2.60 -23.91
CA ARG A 166 15.69 -1.20 -23.53
C ARG A 166 15.92 -0.37 -24.79
N THR A 167 15.25 0.76 -24.90
CA THR A 167 15.37 1.67 -26.04
C THR A 167 15.55 3.12 -25.58
N GLY A 168 16.20 3.92 -26.44
CA GLY A 168 16.41 5.35 -26.21
C GLY A 168 17.29 5.64 -24.99
N GLU A 169 17.09 6.81 -24.39
CA GLU A 169 17.88 7.24 -23.24
C GLU A 169 17.39 6.59 -21.94
N TRP A 170 18.34 6.04 -21.20
CA TRP A 170 18.15 5.53 -19.87
C TRP A 170 18.95 6.33 -18.87
N VAL A 171 18.25 6.94 -17.91
CA VAL A 171 18.85 7.77 -16.88
C VAL A 171 18.93 6.99 -15.58
N THR A 172 20.11 6.95 -14.98
CA THR A 172 20.35 6.51 -13.60
C THR A 172 20.54 7.75 -12.75
N TYR A 173 19.86 7.79 -11.62
CA TYR A 173 19.89 8.92 -10.70
C TYR A 173 20.70 8.54 -9.46
N ASP A 174 21.31 9.52 -8.79
CA ASP A 174 21.99 9.31 -7.50
C ASP A 174 20.99 9.16 -6.34
N SER A 175 21.47 9.10 -5.10
CA SER A 175 20.64 9.00 -3.90
C SER A 175 19.81 10.25 -3.59
N ALA A 176 20.16 11.41 -4.15
CA ALA A 176 19.39 12.64 -4.05
C ALA A 176 18.32 12.75 -5.16
N GLY A 177 18.33 11.84 -6.13
CA GLY A 177 17.44 11.86 -7.28
C GLY A 177 17.92 12.75 -8.43
N ALA A 178 19.18 13.19 -8.41
CA ALA A 178 19.78 13.93 -9.52
C ALA A 178 20.29 12.97 -10.61
N PRO A 179 20.20 13.32 -11.91
CA PRO A 179 20.78 12.51 -12.98
C PRO A 179 22.28 12.30 -12.76
N TYR A 180 22.70 11.04 -12.64
CA TYR A 180 24.10 10.65 -12.46
C TYR A 180 24.72 10.11 -13.75
N LYS A 181 23.95 9.33 -14.52
CA LYS A 181 24.43 8.69 -15.74
C LYS A 181 23.30 8.51 -16.74
N THR A 182 23.53 8.88 -18.00
CA THR A 182 22.67 8.53 -19.13
C THR A 182 23.34 7.46 -19.98
N THR A 183 22.57 6.49 -20.47
CA THR A 183 23.04 5.46 -21.40
C THR A 183 22.02 5.35 -22.53
N SER A 184 22.50 5.44 -23.77
CA SER A 184 21.64 5.31 -24.95
C SER A 184 21.61 3.87 -25.40
N PHE A 185 20.41 3.37 -25.69
CA PHE A 185 20.16 2.08 -26.29
C PHE A 185 19.58 2.27 -27.69
N ALA A 186 19.92 1.35 -28.59
CA ALA A 186 19.43 1.32 -29.96
C ALA A 186 17.91 1.13 -30.01
#